data_AF-A0A9P3FCX5-F1
#
_entry.id   AF-A0A9P3FCX5-F1
#
_cell.length_a   1.000
_cell.length_b   1.000
_cell.length_c   1.000
_cell.angle_alpha   90.00
_cell.angle_beta   90.00
_cell.angle_gamma   90.00
#
_symmetry.space_group_name_H-M   'P 1'
#
loop_
_entity.id
_entity.type
_entity.pdbx_description
1 polymer ?
#
loop_
_entity_poly.entity_id
_entity_poly.type
_entity_poly.pdbx_seq_one_letter_code
_entity_poly.pdbx_strand_id
1 'polypeptide(L)'
;MVLACLKNVLFPAKKDGEYQRLLDAEHGPRQHSIDTNTTLDALNDEQNEKNSHSSLFTFHISPRVVSDATIGLSDGLTVPFALTAGLSALGTTDLVIYAGFAELIAGAISMGLGGYLGAKSEADAYLTTLQKTRNIVATDPQAACDMARSTFREYSLSRDSLDALMKDLQSKGRLVDFLIAFHHGLPEANFPSSKAYTAGLTIAAGYFLGGLVPLLPYLFFERISEAFQCSIIVMGVALFVFGWLKTSVLGECSRWVCLQNAIQMLVLGAIAAGAAMGCVKAIGG
;
A
#
# COMPACT_ATOMS: atom_id res chain seq x y z
N MET A 1 -22.87 3.49 22.68
CA MET A 1 -23.49 3.36 21.35
C MET A 1 -22.60 3.89 20.23
N VAL A 2 -22.01 5.08 20.36
CA VAL A 2 -21.08 5.66 19.37
C VAL A 2 -19.84 4.78 19.11
N LEU A 3 -19.26 4.19 20.17
CA LEU A 3 -18.06 3.34 20.05
C LEU A 3 -18.30 2.02 19.30
N ALA A 4 -19.51 1.45 19.40
CA ALA A 4 -19.90 0.24 18.69
C ALA A 4 -20.17 0.52 17.20
N CYS A 5 -20.72 1.70 16.89
CA CYS A 5 -20.90 2.17 15.52
C CYS A 5 -19.53 2.43 14.84
N LEU A 6 -18.59 3.04 15.57
CA LEU A 6 -17.23 3.29 15.10
C LEU A 6 -16.49 1.98 14.74
N LYS A 7 -16.65 0.92 15.56
CA LYS A 7 -16.03 -0.39 15.33
C LYS A 7 -16.56 -1.09 14.07
N ASN A 8 -17.87 -1.05 13.85
CA ASN A 8 -18.49 -1.67 12.66
C ASN A 8 -18.19 -0.90 11.37
N VAL A 9 -17.92 0.40 11.45
CA VAL A 9 -17.48 1.21 10.31
C VAL A 9 -15.99 1.01 10.02
N LEU A 10 -15.14 0.84 11.05
CA LEU A 10 -13.69 0.64 10.86
C LEU A 10 -13.31 -0.78 10.40
N PHE A 11 -14.08 -1.82 10.75
CA PHE A 11 -13.72 -3.22 10.47
C PHE A 11 -14.94 -4.07 10.05
N PRO A 12 -15.37 -4.04 8.76
CA PRO A 12 -16.40 -4.95 8.29
C PRO A 12 -15.86 -6.39 8.25
N ALA A 13 -16.58 -7.32 8.89
CA ALA A 13 -16.23 -8.74 8.91
C ALA A 13 -16.24 -9.34 7.49
N LYS A 14 -15.14 -10.01 7.11
CA LYS A 14 -14.97 -10.73 5.85
C LYS A 14 -15.94 -11.92 5.82
N LYS A 15 -16.72 -12.08 4.74
CA LYS A 15 -17.65 -13.22 4.58
C LYS A 15 -16.90 -14.44 4.04
N ASP A 16 -16.79 -15.48 4.85
CA ASP A 16 -16.07 -16.74 4.58
C ASP A 16 -16.75 -17.66 3.54
N GLY A 17 -17.76 -17.18 2.80
CA GLY A 17 -18.66 -18.02 2.00
C GLY A 17 -18.16 -18.41 0.61
N GLU A 18 -17.07 -17.82 0.10
CA GLU A 18 -16.65 -18.01 -1.30
C GLU A 18 -15.69 -19.19 -1.49
N TYR A 19 -14.90 -19.56 -0.47
CA TYR A 19 -13.94 -20.66 -0.56
C TYR A 19 -14.58 -22.05 -0.53
N GLN A 20 -15.73 -22.19 0.15
CA GLN A 20 -16.39 -23.49 0.32
C GLN A 20 -16.88 -24.08 -1.02
N ARG A 21 -17.30 -23.23 -1.98
CA ARG A 21 -17.80 -23.69 -3.28
C ARG A 21 -16.72 -24.29 -4.19
N LEU A 22 -15.45 -23.99 -3.95
CA LEU A 22 -14.35 -24.48 -4.77
C LEU A 22 -13.89 -25.88 -4.37
N LEU A 23 -14.09 -26.27 -3.10
CA LEU A 23 -13.73 -27.60 -2.60
C LEU A 23 -14.72 -28.69 -3.04
N ASP A 24 -15.98 -28.33 -3.27
CA ASP A 24 -17.03 -29.28 -3.67
C ASP A 24 -16.99 -29.64 -5.17
N ALA A 25 -16.23 -28.91 -6.00
CA ALA A 25 -16.20 -29.09 -7.46
C ALA A 25 -15.16 -30.12 -7.96
N GLU A 26 -14.27 -30.61 -7.10
CA GLU A 26 -13.12 -31.48 -7.45
C GLU A 26 -13.39 -33.01 -7.27
N HIS A 27 -14.64 -33.45 -7.10
CA HIS A 27 -14.97 -34.86 -6.87
C HIS A 27 -15.87 -35.48 -7.96
N GLY A 28 -15.42 -35.48 -9.23
CA GLY A 28 -16.07 -36.22 -10.33
C GLY A 28 -15.06 -37.01 -11.18
N PRO A 29 -15.24 -38.33 -11.42
CA PRO A 29 -14.22 -39.12 -12.10
C PRO A 29 -14.44 -39.10 -13.62
N ARG A 30 -13.41 -38.79 -14.43
CA ARG A 30 -13.38 -39.20 -15.85
C ARG A 30 -11.97 -39.52 -16.36
N GLN A 31 -11.82 -40.79 -16.74
CA GLN A 31 -10.78 -41.34 -17.62
C GLN A 31 -10.96 -40.85 -19.06
N HIS A 32 -9.88 -40.58 -19.81
CA HIS A 32 -9.68 -41.16 -21.15
C HIS A 32 -8.25 -40.95 -21.69
N SER A 33 -7.88 -41.91 -22.52
CA SER A 33 -6.60 -42.25 -23.17
C SER A 33 -5.92 -41.18 -24.03
N ILE A 34 -4.58 -41.32 -24.09
CA ILE A 34 -3.66 -40.74 -25.06
C ILE A 34 -3.78 -41.52 -26.37
N ASP A 35 -3.90 -40.82 -27.51
CA ASP A 35 -3.54 -41.33 -28.83
C ASP A 35 -3.01 -40.21 -29.74
N THR A 36 -2.14 -40.61 -30.66
CA THR A 36 -1.03 -39.84 -31.24
C THR A 36 -1.35 -39.30 -32.64
N ASN A 37 -0.78 -38.13 -32.94
CA ASN A 37 -0.30 -37.64 -34.25
C ASN A 37 -1.26 -37.49 -35.45
N THR A 38 -0.95 -36.46 -36.24
CA THR A 38 -1.35 -36.17 -37.64
C THR A 38 -2.49 -35.15 -37.78
N THR A 39 -2.18 -33.85 -37.60
CA THR A 39 -2.74 -32.66 -38.32
C THR A 39 -2.48 -31.34 -37.56
N LEU A 40 -1.22 -30.99 -37.24
CA LEU A 40 -0.91 -29.77 -36.47
C LEU A 40 0.04 -28.76 -37.13
N ASP A 41 0.36 -28.93 -38.41
CA ASP A 41 1.28 -28.02 -39.13
C ASP A 41 0.59 -27.14 -40.20
N ALA A 42 -0.75 -27.17 -40.32
CA ALA A 42 -1.47 -26.42 -41.37
C ALA A 42 -2.53 -25.44 -40.84
N LEU A 43 -2.61 -25.21 -39.53
CA LEU A 43 -3.53 -24.22 -38.93
C LEU A 43 -2.81 -23.16 -38.08
N ASN A 44 -1.48 -23.21 -37.99
CA ASN A 44 -0.73 -22.33 -37.08
C ASN A 44 -0.29 -20.99 -37.70
N ASP A 45 -0.46 -20.79 -39.00
CA ASP A 45 0.00 -19.56 -39.67
C ASP A 45 -1.08 -18.47 -39.84
N GLU A 46 -2.38 -18.78 -39.69
CA GLU A 46 -3.45 -17.75 -39.81
C GLU A 46 -3.95 -17.17 -38.48
N GLN A 47 -3.52 -17.70 -37.32
CA GLN A 47 -3.87 -17.14 -36.01
C GLN A 47 -2.81 -16.18 -35.44
N ASN A 48 -1.67 -16.03 -36.11
CA ASN A 48 -0.55 -15.22 -35.63
C ASN A 48 -0.65 -13.71 -35.98
N GLU A 49 -1.72 -13.25 -36.64
CA GLU A 49 -1.89 -11.82 -37.01
C GLU A 49 -3.00 -11.06 -36.25
N LYS A 50 -3.77 -11.70 -35.36
CA LYS A 50 -4.91 -11.04 -34.70
C LYS A 50 -4.79 -10.71 -33.21
N ASN A 51 -3.68 -11.04 -32.55
CA ASN A 51 -3.43 -10.66 -31.15
C ASN A 51 -2.39 -9.56 -30.94
N SER A 52 -1.94 -8.91 -32.02
CA SER A 52 -1.00 -7.78 -31.97
C SER A 52 -1.71 -6.43 -32.00
N HIS A 53 -2.77 -6.18 -31.21
CA HIS A 53 -3.30 -4.82 -31.06
C HIS A 53 -4.18 -4.63 -29.80
N SER A 54 -3.56 -4.53 -28.62
CA SER A 54 -3.96 -3.57 -27.54
C SER A 54 -3.11 -3.70 -26.27
N SER A 55 -1.79 -3.58 -26.37
CA SER A 55 -0.94 -3.32 -25.19
C SER A 55 -0.11 -2.05 -25.40
N LEU A 56 -0.80 -0.96 -25.74
CA LEU A 56 -0.20 0.38 -25.78
C LEU A 56 -0.46 1.05 -24.42
N PHE A 57 0.62 1.29 -23.68
CA PHE A 57 0.70 2.01 -22.40
C PHE A 57 0.06 1.34 -21.17
N THR A 58 0.52 0.14 -20.80
CA THR A 58 0.51 -0.21 -19.37
C THR A 58 1.71 0.45 -18.71
N PHE A 59 1.54 1.68 -18.21
CA PHE A 59 2.52 2.31 -17.32
C PHE A 59 2.61 1.41 -16.08
N HIS A 60 3.66 0.59 -15.99
CA HIS A 60 3.86 -0.33 -14.87
C HIS A 60 4.31 0.48 -13.65
N ILE A 61 3.36 1.16 -12.98
CA ILE A 61 3.62 1.83 -11.71
C ILE A 61 3.79 0.73 -10.67
N SER A 62 4.94 0.71 -9.99
CA SER A 62 5.17 -0.27 -8.92
C SER A 62 4.14 -0.06 -7.80
N PRO A 63 3.53 -1.13 -7.25
CA PRO A 63 2.55 -1.02 -6.16
C PRO A 63 3.06 -0.23 -4.94
N ARG A 64 4.37 -0.29 -4.68
CA ARG A 64 5.01 0.50 -3.62
C ARG A 64 4.91 2.00 -3.86
N VAL A 65 5.18 2.49 -5.07
CA VAL A 65 5.04 3.93 -5.40
C VAL A 65 3.59 4.39 -5.23
N VAL A 66 2.61 3.56 -5.61
CA VAL A 66 1.20 3.87 -5.39
C VAL A 66 0.89 3.95 -3.89
N SER A 67 1.38 3.00 -3.09
CA SER A 67 1.20 2.98 -1.64
C SER A 67 1.84 4.22 -0.99
N ASP A 68 3.09 4.51 -1.32
CA ASP A 68 3.87 5.65 -0.84
C ASP A 68 3.16 6.98 -1.18
N ALA A 69 2.67 7.13 -2.41
CA ALA A 69 1.89 8.28 -2.83
C ALA A 69 0.57 8.41 -2.06
N THR A 70 -0.11 7.28 -1.82
CA THR A 70 -1.37 7.24 -1.08
C THR A 70 -1.17 7.67 0.37
N ILE A 71 -0.09 7.21 1.02
CA ILE A 71 0.28 7.60 2.39
C ILE A 71 0.56 9.11 2.47
N GLY A 72 1.40 9.63 1.56
CA GLY A 72 1.69 11.06 1.53
C GLY A 72 0.44 11.90 1.29
N LEU A 73 -0.36 11.51 0.29
CA LEU A 73 -1.57 12.24 -0.09
C LEU A 73 -2.66 12.20 0.99
N SER A 74 -2.86 11.07 1.69
CA SER A 74 -3.85 10.98 2.77
C SER A 74 -3.56 11.94 3.91
N ASP A 75 -2.28 12.02 4.30
CA ASP A 75 -1.84 12.87 5.40
C ASP A 75 -1.83 14.33 4.96
N GLY A 76 -1.35 14.61 3.75
CA GLY A 76 -1.36 15.96 3.17
C GLY A 76 -2.78 16.52 3.00
N LEU A 77 -3.76 15.69 2.67
CA LEU A 77 -5.16 16.11 2.62
C LEU A 77 -5.74 16.39 4.01
N THR A 78 -5.31 15.66 5.04
CA THR A 78 -5.97 15.69 6.37
C THR A 78 -5.33 16.69 7.33
N VAL A 79 -4.00 16.70 7.44
CA VAL A 79 -3.27 17.47 8.45
C VAL A 79 -3.30 18.98 8.16
N PRO A 80 -2.86 19.45 6.97
CA PRO A 80 -3.03 20.85 6.55
C PRO A 80 -4.48 21.34 6.61
N PHE A 81 -5.46 20.49 6.27
CA PHE A 81 -6.87 20.86 6.40
C PHE A 81 -7.29 21.07 7.86
N ALA A 82 -6.91 20.15 8.76
CA ALA A 82 -7.21 20.29 10.17
C ALA A 82 -6.56 21.55 10.78
N LEU A 83 -5.31 21.83 10.42
CA LEU A 83 -4.60 23.03 10.83
C LEU A 83 -5.31 24.30 10.35
N THR A 84 -5.61 24.39 9.05
CA THR A 84 -6.26 25.57 8.46
C THR A 84 -7.66 25.79 9.03
N ALA A 85 -8.42 24.72 9.28
CA ALA A 85 -9.70 24.78 9.98
C ALA A 85 -9.57 25.31 11.41
N GLY A 86 -8.59 24.81 12.17
CA GLY A 86 -8.28 25.29 13.52
C GLY A 86 -7.92 26.77 13.55
N LEU A 87 -6.98 27.19 12.69
CA LEU A 87 -6.54 28.59 12.61
C LEU A 87 -7.64 29.53 12.13
N SER A 88 -8.55 29.05 11.28
CA SER A 88 -9.70 29.82 10.82
C SER A 88 -10.68 30.19 11.93
N ALA A 89 -10.64 29.49 13.06
CA ALA A 89 -11.46 29.81 14.22
C ALA A 89 -10.94 31.03 15.02
N LEU A 90 -9.67 31.44 14.85
CA LEU A 90 -9.04 32.51 15.63
C LEU A 90 -8.55 33.72 14.82
N GLY A 91 -8.21 33.52 13.54
CA GLY A 91 -7.27 34.38 12.85
C GLY A 91 -7.82 35.21 11.69
N THR A 92 -6.88 35.85 11.00
CA THR A 92 -7.06 36.41 9.65
C THR A 92 -6.58 35.41 8.60
N THR A 93 -6.99 35.61 7.36
CA THR A 93 -6.60 34.77 6.21
C THR A 93 -5.08 34.64 6.08
N ASP A 94 -4.33 35.71 6.31
CA ASP A 94 -2.86 35.72 6.25
C ASP A 94 -2.21 34.75 7.24
N LEU A 95 -2.74 34.66 8.47
CA LEU A 95 -2.24 33.73 9.48
C LEU A 95 -2.39 32.28 8.99
N VAL A 96 -3.55 31.96 8.41
CA VAL A 96 -3.84 30.62 7.88
C VAL A 96 -2.91 30.28 6.72
N ILE A 97 -2.67 31.24 5.82
CA ILE A 97 -1.75 31.06 4.68
C ILE A 97 -0.32 30.83 5.18
N TYR A 98 0.24 31.75 5.98
CA TYR A 98 1.65 31.63 6.39
C TYR A 98 1.91 30.40 7.25
N ALA A 99 1.04 30.12 8.23
CA ALA A 99 1.18 28.94 9.08
C ALA A 99 0.93 27.65 8.28
N GLY A 100 -0.03 27.66 7.37
CA GLY A 100 -0.33 26.52 6.52
C GLY A 100 0.79 26.18 5.55
N PHE A 101 1.42 27.17 4.89
CA PHE A 101 2.58 26.92 4.04
C PHE A 101 3.81 26.48 4.85
N ALA A 102 4.02 27.05 6.04
CA ALA A 102 5.10 26.62 6.93
C ALA A 102 4.93 25.16 7.34
N GLU A 103 3.71 24.76 7.74
CA GLU A 103 3.40 23.38 8.07
C GLU A 103 3.49 22.46 6.84
N LEU A 104 2.99 22.89 5.68
CA LEU A 104 3.05 22.11 4.45
C LEU A 104 4.49 21.74 4.06
N ILE A 105 5.40 22.72 4.09
CA ILE A 105 6.81 22.50 3.74
C ILE A 105 7.48 21.63 4.80
N ALA A 106 7.27 21.93 6.09
CA ALA A 106 7.86 21.17 7.18
C ALA A 106 7.37 19.71 7.19
N GLY A 107 6.06 19.50 6.99
CA GLY A 107 5.42 18.20 6.93
C GLY A 107 5.87 17.38 5.72
N ALA A 108 5.95 17.99 4.52
CA ALA A 108 6.42 17.31 3.32
C ALA A 108 7.88 16.83 3.47
N ILE A 109 8.76 17.68 4.03
CA ILE A 109 10.16 17.30 4.30
C ILE A 109 10.22 16.19 5.35
N SER A 110 9.48 16.34 6.45
CA SER A 110 9.44 15.36 7.55
C SER A 110 8.99 13.98 7.05
N MET A 111 7.86 13.91 6.35
CA MET A 111 7.34 12.65 5.82
C MET A 111 8.23 12.08 4.71
N GLY A 112 8.80 12.93 3.86
CA GLY A 112 9.75 12.49 2.84
C GLY A 112 11.01 11.86 3.41
N LEU A 113 11.58 12.48 4.46
CA LEU A 113 12.69 11.91 5.21
C LEU A 113 12.26 10.60 5.90
N GLY A 114 11.09 10.57 6.54
CA GLY A 114 10.54 9.36 7.16
C GLY A 114 10.42 8.19 6.17
N GLY A 115 9.89 8.44 4.97
CA GLY A 115 9.79 7.46 3.89
C GLY A 115 11.15 6.98 3.39
N TYR A 116 12.09 7.91 3.17
CA TYR A 116 13.45 7.58 2.75
C TYR A 116 14.20 6.75 3.79
N LEU A 117 14.20 7.18 5.05
CA LEU A 117 14.86 6.48 6.15
C LEU A 117 14.21 5.12 6.42
N GLY A 118 12.88 5.02 6.32
CA GLY A 118 12.15 3.75 6.43
C GLY A 118 12.59 2.76 5.35
N ALA A 119 12.52 3.17 4.07
CA ALA A 119 12.92 2.33 2.95
C ALA A 119 14.41 1.96 2.98
N LYS A 120 15.29 2.89 3.42
CA LYS A 120 16.71 2.61 3.61
C LYS A 120 16.93 1.59 4.74
N SER A 121 16.22 1.73 5.86
CA SER A 121 16.34 0.82 6.99
C SER A 121 15.86 -0.59 6.65
N GLU A 122 14.78 -0.71 5.85
CA GLU A 122 14.33 -2.00 5.29
C GLU A 122 15.44 -2.66 4.45
N ALA A 123 16.13 -1.88 3.61
CA ALA A 123 17.21 -2.38 2.79
C ALA A 123 18.44 -2.82 3.62
N ASP A 124 18.83 -2.02 4.62
CA ASP A 124 19.96 -2.35 5.51
C ASP A 124 19.66 -3.60 6.36
N ALA A 125 18.42 -3.74 6.84
CA ALA A 125 17.95 -4.92 7.57
C ALA A 125 17.96 -6.18 6.68
N TYR A 126 17.53 -6.04 5.42
CA TYR A 126 17.61 -7.12 4.44
C TYR A 126 19.06 -7.58 4.22
N LEU A 127 19.98 -6.66 3.93
CA LEU A 127 21.39 -6.98 3.66
C LEU A 127 22.05 -7.66 4.86
N THR A 128 21.75 -7.18 6.06
CA THR A 128 22.24 -7.80 7.30
C THR A 128 21.74 -9.23 7.44
N THR A 129 20.46 -9.47 7.16
CA THR A 129 19.86 -10.81 7.22
C THR A 129 20.48 -11.71 6.15
N LEU A 130 20.62 -11.23 4.92
CA LEU A 130 21.26 -11.95 3.82
C LEU A 130 22.69 -12.39 4.17
N GLN A 131 23.50 -11.50 4.74
CA GLN A 131 24.86 -11.81 5.15
C GLN A 131 24.90 -12.87 6.25
N LYS A 132 24.02 -12.74 7.26
CA LYS A 132 23.89 -13.74 8.34
C LYS A 132 23.48 -15.10 7.79
N THR A 133 22.46 -15.16 6.94
CA THR A 133 21.99 -16.42 6.33
C THR A 133 23.08 -17.05 5.45
N ARG A 134 23.80 -16.26 4.65
CA ARG A 134 24.96 -16.76 3.88
C ARG A 134 26.04 -17.35 4.78
N ASN A 135 26.36 -16.69 5.89
CA ASN A 135 27.35 -17.19 6.83
C ASN A 135 26.90 -18.50 7.48
N ILE A 136 25.63 -18.61 7.88
CA ILE A 136 25.08 -19.86 8.45
C ILE A 136 25.15 -20.99 7.42
N VAL A 137 24.73 -20.76 6.17
CA VAL A 137 24.79 -21.80 5.12
C VAL A 137 26.23 -22.25 4.84
N ALA A 138 27.22 -21.35 4.96
CA ALA A 138 28.62 -21.67 4.75
C ALA A 138 29.29 -22.39 5.95
N THR A 139 28.91 -22.04 7.18
CA THR A 139 29.56 -22.53 8.41
C THR A 139 28.84 -23.70 9.06
N ASP A 140 27.50 -23.74 9.00
CA ASP A 140 26.65 -24.77 9.57
C ASP A 140 25.48 -25.13 8.63
N PRO A 141 25.74 -26.01 7.64
CA PRO A 141 24.71 -26.48 6.71
C PRO A 141 23.57 -27.25 7.39
N GLN A 142 23.82 -27.86 8.55
CA GLN A 142 22.79 -28.59 9.29
C GLN A 142 21.79 -27.62 9.92
N ALA A 143 22.27 -26.56 10.57
CA ALA A 143 21.40 -25.49 11.07
C ALA A 143 20.58 -24.84 9.94
N ALA A 144 21.16 -24.66 8.75
CA ALA A 144 20.42 -24.16 7.59
C ALA A 144 19.28 -25.09 7.15
N CYS A 145 19.52 -26.41 7.14
CA CYS A 145 18.48 -27.40 6.85
C CYS A 145 17.40 -27.41 7.93
N ASP A 146 17.76 -27.28 9.21
CA ASP A 146 16.80 -27.25 10.31
C ASP A 146 15.92 -26.00 10.29
N MET A 147 16.47 -24.84 9.92
CA MET A 147 15.69 -23.62 9.67
C MET A 147 14.66 -23.84 8.56
N ALA A 148 15.08 -24.41 7.43
CA ALA A 148 14.16 -24.72 6.34
C ALA A 148 13.09 -25.76 6.74
N ARG A 149 13.46 -26.76 7.55
CA ARG A 149 12.50 -27.73 8.09
C ARG A 149 11.46 -27.07 8.99
N SER A 150 11.89 -26.12 9.82
CA SER A 150 10.98 -25.39 10.71
C SER A 150 9.92 -24.60 9.94
N THR A 151 10.28 -24.04 8.78
CA THR A 151 9.35 -23.29 7.90
C THR A 151 8.18 -24.16 7.41
N PHE A 152 8.39 -25.46 7.20
CA PHE A 152 7.36 -26.36 6.68
C PHE A 152 6.68 -27.23 7.73
N ARG A 153 6.92 -26.99 9.02
CA ARG A 153 6.40 -27.84 10.10
C ARG A 153 4.87 -27.95 10.09
N GLU A 154 4.18 -26.88 9.70
CA GLU A 154 2.72 -26.82 9.66
C GLU A 154 2.10 -27.46 8.40
N TYR A 155 2.91 -27.71 7.36
CA TYR A 155 2.45 -28.22 6.06
C TYR A 155 2.42 -29.75 5.99
N SER A 156 2.72 -30.46 7.09
CA SER A 156 2.68 -31.93 7.18
C SER A 156 3.46 -32.66 6.08
N LEU A 157 4.57 -32.08 5.61
CA LEU A 157 5.43 -32.70 4.60
C LEU A 157 6.19 -33.89 5.19
N SER A 158 6.35 -34.96 4.40
CA SER A 158 7.20 -36.08 4.78
C SER A 158 8.66 -35.63 4.94
N ARG A 159 9.36 -36.19 5.95
CA ARG A 159 10.78 -35.93 6.22
C ARG A 159 11.65 -36.15 4.98
N ASP A 160 11.41 -37.25 4.27
CA ASP A 160 12.22 -37.66 3.12
C ASP A 160 12.09 -36.68 1.95
N SER A 161 10.88 -36.15 1.71
CA SER A 161 10.62 -35.17 0.65
C SER A 161 11.32 -33.83 0.93
N LEU A 162 11.31 -33.41 2.19
CA LEU A 162 11.92 -32.15 2.60
C LEU A 162 13.45 -32.23 2.56
N ASP A 163 14.02 -33.36 2.98
CA ASP A 163 15.46 -33.60 2.90
C ASP A 163 15.95 -33.67 1.44
N ALA A 164 15.18 -34.29 0.55
CA ALA A 164 15.45 -34.29 -0.88
C ALA A 164 15.43 -32.85 -1.46
N LEU A 165 14.40 -32.06 -1.13
CA LEU A 165 14.31 -30.66 -1.56
C LEU A 165 15.50 -29.83 -1.07
N MET A 166 15.89 -29.98 0.21
CA MET A 166 17.01 -29.23 0.77
C MET A 166 18.33 -29.58 0.10
N LYS A 167 18.57 -30.86 -0.17
CA LYS A 167 19.75 -31.31 -0.90
C LYS A 167 19.80 -30.72 -2.32
N ASP A 168 18.65 -30.68 -3.00
CA ASP A 168 18.52 -30.07 -4.32
C ASP A 168 18.81 -28.56 -4.29
N LEU A 169 18.23 -27.83 -3.33
CA LEU A 169 18.45 -26.39 -3.16
C LEU A 169 19.90 -26.05 -2.81
N GLN A 170 20.53 -26.88 -1.95
CA GLN A 170 21.93 -26.71 -1.57
C GLN A 170 22.86 -26.96 -2.77
N SER A 171 22.64 -28.04 -3.53
CA SER A 171 23.47 -28.36 -4.71
C SER A 171 23.39 -27.29 -5.81
N LYS A 172 22.23 -26.65 -5.95
CA LYS A 172 21.99 -25.56 -6.90
C LYS A 172 22.39 -24.18 -6.34
N GLY A 173 22.87 -24.10 -5.10
CA GLY A 173 23.26 -22.84 -4.46
C GLY A 173 22.09 -21.89 -4.13
N ARG A 174 20.84 -22.36 -4.17
CA ARG A 174 19.62 -21.56 -3.97
C ARG A 174 19.06 -21.61 -2.55
N LEU A 175 19.75 -22.31 -1.64
CA LEU A 175 19.30 -22.48 -0.25
C LEU A 175 19.22 -21.14 0.49
N VAL A 176 20.14 -20.20 0.23
CA VAL A 176 20.11 -18.85 0.83
C VAL A 176 18.87 -18.09 0.38
N ASP A 177 18.62 -18.05 -0.94
CA ASP A 177 17.47 -17.33 -1.50
C ASP A 177 16.15 -17.94 -1.01
N PHE A 178 16.09 -19.27 -0.90
CA PHE A 178 14.98 -19.98 -0.29
C PHE A 178 14.77 -19.56 1.18
N LEU A 179 15.81 -19.55 2.01
CA LEU A 179 15.69 -19.16 3.41
C LEU A 179 15.28 -17.68 3.56
N ILE A 180 15.79 -16.80 2.71
CA ILE A 180 15.40 -15.38 2.72
C ILE A 180 13.92 -15.21 2.36
N ALA A 181 13.46 -15.88 1.30
CA ALA A 181 12.07 -15.78 0.85
C ALA A 181 11.08 -16.48 1.79
N PHE A 182 11.37 -17.71 2.23
CA PHE A 182 10.40 -18.56 2.92
C PHE A 182 10.59 -18.60 4.44
N HIS A 183 11.82 -18.61 4.95
CA HIS A 183 12.06 -18.65 6.39
C HIS A 183 12.00 -17.24 7.02
N HIS A 184 12.63 -16.26 6.39
CA HIS A 184 12.59 -14.87 6.86
C HIS A 184 11.41 -14.07 6.31
N GLY A 185 10.70 -14.58 5.29
CA GLY A 185 9.56 -13.89 4.69
C GLY A 185 9.94 -12.59 3.97
N LEU A 186 11.21 -12.43 3.61
CA LEU A 186 11.71 -11.22 2.96
C LEU A 186 11.65 -11.43 1.45
N PRO A 187 10.83 -10.65 0.71
CA PRO A 187 10.81 -10.75 -0.74
C PRO A 187 12.19 -10.40 -1.30
N GLU A 188 12.55 -11.06 -2.40
CA GLU A 188 13.87 -10.90 -3.02
C GLU A 188 14.12 -9.43 -3.35
N ALA A 189 15.11 -8.88 -2.68
CA ALA A 189 15.43 -7.48 -2.71
C ALA A 189 16.09 -7.09 -4.03
N ASN A 190 15.29 -6.69 -5.00
CA ASN A 190 15.73 -5.63 -5.89
C ASN A 190 15.66 -4.31 -5.10
N PHE A 191 16.55 -4.07 -4.13
CA PHE A 191 16.67 -2.80 -3.39
C PHE A 191 17.85 -1.96 -3.92
N PRO A 192 17.79 -1.40 -5.15
CA PRO A 192 18.72 -0.35 -5.50
C PRO A 192 18.44 0.87 -4.61
N SER A 193 19.49 1.57 -4.19
CA SER A 193 19.39 2.78 -3.36
C SER A 193 18.44 3.82 -3.95
N SER A 194 18.22 3.81 -5.26
CA SER A 194 17.22 4.62 -5.95
C SER A 194 15.80 4.44 -5.42
N LYS A 195 15.43 3.25 -4.92
CA LYS A 195 14.08 2.99 -4.38
C LYS A 195 13.79 3.76 -3.08
N ALA A 196 14.80 3.95 -2.25
CA ALA A 196 14.63 4.72 -1.01
C ALA A 196 14.35 6.20 -1.32
N TYR A 197 15.10 6.77 -2.28
CA TYR A 197 14.87 8.14 -2.74
C TYR A 197 13.49 8.30 -3.39
N THR A 198 13.08 7.35 -4.24
CA THR A 198 11.74 7.41 -4.84
C THR A 198 10.65 7.31 -3.80
N ALA A 199 10.79 6.47 -2.77
CA ALA A 199 9.80 6.36 -1.70
C ALA A 199 9.63 7.69 -0.95
N GLY A 200 10.74 8.27 -0.47
CA GLY A 200 10.72 9.56 0.22
C GLY A 200 10.18 10.70 -0.65
N LEU A 201 10.61 10.79 -1.91
CA LEU A 201 10.13 11.83 -2.83
C LEU A 201 8.65 11.68 -3.15
N THR A 202 8.18 10.45 -3.36
CA THR A 202 6.76 10.20 -3.66
C THR A 202 5.86 10.56 -2.48
N ILE A 203 6.26 10.19 -1.26
CA ILE A 203 5.53 10.56 -0.03
C ILE A 203 5.53 12.07 0.16
N ALA A 204 6.69 12.74 0.04
CA ALA A 204 6.79 14.19 0.18
C ALA A 204 5.94 14.94 -0.85
N ALA A 205 5.98 14.51 -2.11
CA ALA A 205 5.19 15.10 -3.18
C ALA A 205 3.68 14.87 -2.94
N GLY A 206 3.29 13.67 -2.51
CA GLY A 206 1.90 13.37 -2.13
C GLY A 206 1.41 14.29 -1.01
N TYR A 207 2.22 14.47 0.03
CA TYR A 207 1.89 15.36 1.15
C TYR A 207 1.75 16.81 0.70
N PHE A 208 2.74 17.30 -0.04
CA PHE A 208 2.77 18.67 -0.53
C PHE A 208 1.57 18.98 -1.44
N LEU A 209 1.30 18.10 -2.42
CA LEU A 209 0.18 18.28 -3.35
C LEU A 209 -1.17 18.15 -2.65
N GLY A 210 -1.30 17.22 -1.70
CA GLY A 210 -2.50 17.08 -0.88
C GLY A 210 -2.77 18.32 -0.02
N GLY A 211 -1.74 18.85 0.63
CA GLY A 211 -1.86 19.98 1.54
C GLY A 211 -2.06 21.34 0.88
N LEU A 212 -1.72 21.46 -0.40
CA LEU A 212 -2.12 22.63 -1.20
C LEU A 212 -3.65 22.73 -1.36
N VAL A 213 -4.36 21.60 -1.43
CA VAL A 213 -5.80 21.57 -1.68
C VAL A 213 -6.61 22.40 -0.66
N PRO A 214 -6.47 22.19 0.67
CA PRO A 214 -7.20 23.00 1.66
C PRO A 214 -6.74 24.47 1.71
N LEU A 215 -5.52 24.77 1.27
CA LEU A 215 -4.96 26.14 1.27
C LEU A 215 -5.42 26.98 0.07
N LEU A 216 -5.72 26.34 -1.07
CA LEU A 216 -6.08 27.04 -2.31
C LEU A 216 -7.18 28.10 -2.10
N PRO A 217 -8.31 27.83 -1.42
CA PRO A 217 -9.34 28.85 -1.23
C PRO A 217 -8.86 30.09 -0.46
N TYR A 218 -7.96 29.94 0.51
CA TYR A 218 -7.44 31.07 1.27
C TYR A 218 -6.60 32.02 0.43
N LEU A 219 -6.05 31.57 -0.71
CA LEU A 219 -5.32 32.42 -1.64
C LEU A 219 -6.21 33.31 -2.51
N PHE A 220 -7.48 32.94 -2.70
CA PHE A 220 -8.41 33.66 -3.58
C PHE A 220 -9.43 34.51 -2.83
N PHE A 221 -9.74 34.17 -1.57
CA PHE A 221 -10.75 34.86 -0.77
C PHE A 221 -10.11 35.67 0.36
N GLU A 222 -10.33 36.99 0.37
CA GLU A 222 -9.83 37.87 1.43
C GLU A 222 -10.54 37.64 2.77
N ARG A 223 -11.85 37.33 2.72
CA ARG A 223 -12.65 37.10 3.93
C ARG A 223 -12.52 35.66 4.41
N ILE A 224 -12.02 35.49 5.64
CA ILE A 224 -11.75 34.18 6.24
C ILE A 224 -12.95 33.24 6.29
N SER A 225 -14.16 33.76 6.53
CA SER A 225 -15.38 32.95 6.58
C SER A 225 -15.73 32.33 5.22
N GLU A 226 -15.54 33.10 4.13
CA GLU A 226 -15.81 32.65 2.77
C GLU A 226 -14.73 31.66 2.31
N ALA A 227 -13.46 31.97 2.61
CA ALA A 227 -12.33 31.08 2.37
C ALA A 227 -12.51 29.71 3.06
N PHE A 228 -12.90 29.73 4.33
CA PHE A 228 -13.10 28.51 5.13
C PHE A 228 -14.26 27.66 4.61
N GLN A 229 -15.42 28.27 4.31
CA GLN A 229 -16.55 27.53 3.74
C GLN A 229 -16.20 26.88 2.41
N CYS A 230 -15.49 27.60 1.53
CA CYS A 230 -15.01 27.06 0.28
C CYS A 230 -14.00 25.92 0.51
N SER A 231 -13.08 26.07 1.46
CA SER A 231 -12.11 25.03 1.86
C SER A 231 -12.79 23.75 2.35
N ILE A 232 -13.82 23.84 3.19
CA ILE A 232 -14.59 22.66 3.62
C ILE A 232 -15.19 21.91 2.42
N ILE A 233 -15.78 22.63 1.46
CA ILE A 233 -16.41 22.01 0.29
C ILE A 233 -15.36 21.34 -0.60
N VAL A 234 -14.29 22.06 -0.93
CA VAL A 234 -13.17 21.55 -1.75
C VAL A 234 -12.55 20.33 -1.08
N MET A 235 -12.34 20.39 0.23
CA MET A 235 -11.78 19.29 1.00
C MET A 235 -12.71 18.09 1.07
N GLY A 236 -14.01 18.32 1.26
CA GLY A 236 -15.01 17.25 1.26
C GLY A 236 -15.02 16.48 -0.06
N VAL A 237 -14.97 17.20 -1.18
CA VAL A 237 -14.86 16.57 -2.51
C VAL A 237 -13.52 15.83 -2.64
N ALA A 238 -12.41 16.44 -2.24
CA ALA A 238 -11.07 15.84 -2.36
C ALA A 238 -10.94 14.55 -1.52
N LEU A 239 -11.38 14.54 -0.26
CA LEU A 239 -11.38 13.35 0.61
C LEU A 239 -12.28 12.25 0.07
N PHE A 240 -13.45 12.61 -0.44
CA PHE A 240 -14.37 11.63 -1.03
C PHE A 240 -13.75 10.98 -2.28
N VAL A 241 -13.22 11.78 -3.20
CA VAL A 241 -12.57 11.29 -4.44
C VAL A 241 -11.34 10.46 -4.09
N PHE A 242 -10.51 10.92 -3.16
CA PHE A 242 -9.33 10.19 -2.72
C PHE A 242 -9.69 8.85 -2.07
N GLY A 243 -10.66 8.86 -1.16
CA GLY A 243 -11.15 7.65 -0.50
C GLY A 243 -11.78 6.64 -1.46
N TRP A 244 -12.41 7.11 -2.54
CA TRP A 244 -12.91 6.25 -3.62
C TRP A 244 -11.78 5.70 -4.49
N LEU A 245 -10.83 6.56 -4.89
CA LEU A 245 -9.77 6.23 -5.83
C LEU A 245 -8.76 5.26 -5.21
N LYS A 246 -8.36 5.47 -3.95
CA LYS A 246 -7.41 4.57 -3.26
C LYS A 246 -7.90 3.12 -3.29
N THR A 247 -9.19 2.90 -3.06
CA THR A 247 -9.81 1.57 -3.05
C THR A 247 -9.93 0.97 -4.44
N SER A 248 -10.24 1.82 -5.43
CA SER A 248 -10.35 1.40 -6.83
C SER A 248 -9.00 0.96 -7.41
N VAL A 249 -7.92 1.65 -7.05
CA VAL A 249 -6.55 1.32 -7.50
C VAL A 249 -6.03 0.04 -6.85
N LEU A 250 -6.49 -0.28 -5.63
CA LEU A 250 -6.14 -1.53 -4.94
C LEU A 250 -6.87 -2.78 -5.48
N GLY A 251 -7.72 -2.63 -6.50
CA GLY A 251 -8.35 -3.75 -7.20
C GLY A 251 -9.65 -4.27 -6.59
N GLU A 252 -10.23 -3.57 -5.62
CA GLU A 252 -11.52 -3.94 -5.03
C GLU A 252 -12.68 -3.51 -5.94
N CYS A 253 -13.36 -4.47 -6.57
CA CYS A 253 -14.41 -4.20 -7.58
C CYS A 253 -15.79 -3.84 -6.99
N SER A 254 -15.96 -3.87 -5.67
CA SER A 254 -17.25 -3.59 -5.05
C SER A 254 -17.46 -2.09 -4.84
N ARG A 255 -18.39 -1.50 -5.60
CA ARG A 255 -18.80 -0.09 -5.46
C ARG A 255 -19.19 0.28 -4.02
N TRP A 256 -19.72 -0.67 -3.26
CA TRP A 256 -20.07 -0.47 -1.85
C TRP A 256 -18.84 -0.24 -0.96
N VAL A 257 -17.74 -0.96 -1.21
CA VAL A 257 -16.49 -0.82 -0.42
C VAL A 257 -15.80 0.49 -0.76
N CYS A 258 -15.80 0.91 -2.03
CA CYS A 258 -15.28 2.22 -2.43
C CYS A 258 -16.07 3.36 -1.75
N LEU A 259 -17.41 3.25 -1.71
CA LEU A 259 -18.25 4.25 -1.05
C LEU A 259 -17.99 4.29 0.47
N GLN A 260 -17.85 3.14 1.12
CA GLN A 260 -17.52 3.07 2.55
C GLN A 260 -16.18 3.76 2.85
N ASN A 261 -15.15 3.52 2.04
CA ASN A 261 -13.84 4.16 2.19
C ASN A 261 -13.87 5.67 1.94
N ALA A 262 -14.65 6.12 0.97
CA ALA A 262 -14.85 7.55 0.70
C ALA A 262 -15.53 8.26 1.89
N ILE A 263 -16.57 7.65 2.45
CA ILE A 263 -17.25 8.15 3.66
C ILE A 263 -16.30 8.10 4.86
N GLN A 264 -15.51 7.04 5.01
CA GLN A 264 -14.53 6.94 6.10
C GLN A 264 -13.52 8.09 6.05
N MET A 265 -13.00 8.44 4.88
CA MET A 265 -12.07 9.56 4.74
C MET A 265 -12.71 10.91 5.08
N LEU A 266 -13.97 11.14 4.69
CA LEU A 266 -14.73 12.31 5.12
C LEU A 266 -14.86 12.39 6.64
N VAL A 267 -15.21 11.28 7.29
CA VAL A 267 -15.36 11.21 8.75
C VAL A 267 -14.03 11.46 9.46
N LEU A 268 -12.94 10.86 8.99
CA LEU A 268 -11.61 11.08 9.54
C LEU A 268 -11.16 12.54 9.40
N GLY A 269 -11.37 13.14 8.23
CA GLY A 269 -11.08 14.56 8.00
C GLY A 269 -11.91 15.49 8.89
N ALA A 270 -13.21 15.19 9.04
CA ALA A 270 -14.09 15.96 9.93
C ALA A 270 -13.69 15.83 11.40
N ILE A 271 -13.28 14.63 11.85
CA ILE A 271 -12.78 14.41 13.22
C ILE A 271 -11.48 15.19 13.43
N ALA A 272 -10.52 15.12 12.49
CA ALA A 272 -9.25 15.82 12.59
C ALA A 272 -9.45 17.34 12.64
N ALA A 273 -10.25 17.90 11.73
CA ALA A 273 -10.58 19.32 11.72
C ALA A 273 -11.35 19.75 12.97
N GLY A 274 -12.34 18.97 13.40
CA GLY A 274 -13.09 19.24 14.64
C GLY A 274 -12.21 19.19 15.88
N ALA A 275 -11.25 18.26 15.94
CA ALA A 275 -10.29 18.16 17.04
C ALA A 275 -9.33 19.36 17.05
N ALA A 276 -8.81 19.77 15.90
CA ALA A 276 -7.95 20.94 15.78
C ALA A 276 -8.70 22.22 16.17
N MET A 277 -9.91 22.44 15.64
CA MET A 277 -10.78 23.56 16.02
C MET A 277 -11.10 23.55 17.51
N GLY A 278 -11.44 22.39 18.08
CA GLY A 278 -11.73 22.23 19.51
C GLY A 278 -10.53 22.56 20.39
N CYS A 279 -9.34 22.08 20.01
CA CYS A 279 -8.08 22.38 20.71
C CYS A 279 -7.77 23.88 20.69
N VAL A 280 -7.84 24.48 19.50
CA VAL A 280 -7.56 25.90 19.30
C VAL A 280 -8.56 26.76 20.08
N LYS A 281 -9.85 26.41 20.08
CA LYS A 281 -10.88 27.11 20.86
C LYS A 281 -10.66 26.95 22.38
N ALA A 282 -10.30 25.76 22.85
CA ALA A 282 -10.04 25.52 24.28
C ALA A 282 -8.85 26.33 24.83
N ILE A 283 -7.85 26.61 23.99
CA ILE A 283 -6.69 27.44 24.37
C ILE A 283 -7.00 28.93 24.18
N GLY A 284 -7.74 29.28 23.12
CA GLY A 284 -8.07 30.66 22.77
C GLY A 284 -9.21 31.29 23.58
N GLY A 285 -10.07 30.49 24.23
CA GLY A 285 -11.25 30.95 25.00
C GLY A 285 -12.55 30.26 24.56
#